data_AF-A0A1I1XAR6-F1
#
_entry.id   AF-A0A1I1XAR6-F1
#
_cell.length_a   1.000
_cell.length_b   1.000
_cell.length_c   1.000
_cell.angle_alpha   90.00
_cell.angle_beta   90.00
_cell.angle_gamma   90.00
#
_symmetry.space_group_name_H-M   'P 1'
#
loop_
_entity.id
_entity.type
_entity.pdbx_description
1 polymer ?
#
loop_
_entity_poly.entity_id
_entity_poly.type
_entity_poly.pdbx_seq_one_letter_code
_entity_poly.pdbx_strand_id
1 'polypeptide(L)'
;MESFLDNITSNIGITDALDILIVSFVIYKILGFIQESRAQQLVKGLLVLVVAFFASDWLHLYTLHWILKGTVTLGVIALVVVFQPELRRGLEYVGQSKIVKPFSQIDSDEAKQIIDHIITAVLYFSQTNTGALLVFERETPLKDFSDTGTIINAYISAQMLGNIFYEGAPLHDGAVILRSGRIFAAGCVLPLTGNKDLDPELGTRHRAGIGITENSDALTIIVSEETGTISLADHGKLTRNLKRTDLEEILFSLYIGGQESDSFAINNLGRILDKLGRKKDAQ
;
A
#
# COMPACT_ATOMS: atom_id res chain seq x y z
N MET A 1 4.75 -51.47 -19.13
CA MET A 1 4.91 -50.00 -19.26
C MET A 1 3.58 -49.36 -19.63
N GLU A 2 2.84 -49.89 -20.60
CA GLU A 2 1.53 -49.32 -20.99
C GLU A 2 0.47 -49.40 -19.88
N SER A 3 0.40 -50.49 -19.13
CA SER A 3 -0.51 -50.64 -17.97
C SER A 3 -0.23 -49.71 -16.78
N PHE A 4 0.95 -49.07 -16.74
CA PHE A 4 1.32 -48.09 -15.72
C PHE A 4 0.93 -46.67 -16.13
N LEU A 5 0.95 -46.38 -17.44
CA LEU A 5 0.50 -45.11 -17.99
C LEU A 5 -1.04 -45.04 -18.05
N ASP A 6 -1.73 -46.15 -18.35
CA ASP A 6 -3.19 -46.21 -18.38
C ASP A 6 -3.84 -46.04 -16.99
N ASN A 7 -3.13 -46.43 -15.93
CA ASN A 7 -3.57 -46.23 -14.54
C ASN A 7 -3.38 -44.80 -14.04
N ILE A 8 -2.39 -44.07 -14.58
CA ILE A 8 -2.16 -42.66 -14.25
C ILE A 8 -3.17 -41.78 -14.99
N THR A 9 -3.55 -42.12 -16.22
CA THR A 9 -4.50 -41.32 -17.02
C THR A 9 -5.97 -41.60 -16.72
N SER A 10 -6.33 -42.82 -16.27
CA SER A 10 -7.73 -43.17 -15.97
C SER A 10 -8.27 -42.63 -14.63
N ASN A 11 -7.42 -42.09 -13.76
CA ASN A 11 -7.81 -41.62 -12.42
C ASN A 11 -7.57 -40.14 -12.16
N ILE A 12 -7.19 -39.35 -13.18
CA ILE A 12 -7.13 -37.89 -13.03
C ILE A 12 -8.57 -37.37 -13.06
N GLY A 13 -9.13 -37.14 -11.88
CA GLY A 13 -10.43 -36.53 -11.71
C GLY A 13 -10.38 -35.03 -12.07
N ILE A 14 -11.55 -34.46 -12.35
CA ILE A 14 -11.71 -32.99 -12.47
C ILE A 14 -11.22 -32.30 -11.19
N THR A 15 -11.29 -32.98 -10.05
CA THR A 15 -10.76 -32.55 -8.75
C THR A 15 -9.24 -32.42 -8.74
N ASP A 16 -8.50 -33.31 -9.41
CA ASP A 16 -7.03 -33.25 -9.44
C ASP A 16 -6.55 -32.15 -10.39
N ALA A 17 -7.25 -31.95 -11.52
CA ALA A 17 -7.01 -30.82 -12.41
C ALA A 17 -7.27 -29.48 -11.70
N LEU A 18 -8.33 -29.41 -10.89
CA LEU A 18 -8.68 -28.23 -10.10
C LEU A 18 -7.66 -28.00 -8.96
N ASP A 19 -7.19 -29.07 -8.31
CA ASP A 19 -6.14 -28.99 -7.28
C ASP A 19 -4.81 -28.49 -7.87
N ILE A 20 -4.36 -29.06 -8.99
CA ILE A 20 -3.17 -28.60 -9.71
C ILE A 20 -3.32 -27.13 -10.12
N LEU A 21 -4.49 -26.71 -10.59
CA LEU A 21 -4.74 -25.32 -10.99
C LEU A 21 -4.68 -24.37 -9.78
N ILE A 22 -5.29 -24.74 -8.65
CA ILE A 22 -5.24 -23.98 -7.41
C ILE A 22 -3.81 -23.88 -6.89
N VAL A 23 -3.12 -25.02 -6.75
CA VAL A 23 -1.73 -25.07 -6.26
C VAL A 23 -0.81 -24.27 -7.18
N SER A 24 -0.97 -24.40 -8.49
CA SER A 24 -0.17 -23.66 -9.47
C SER A 24 -0.45 -22.15 -9.43
N PHE A 25 -1.71 -21.74 -9.23
CA PHE A 25 -2.06 -20.32 -9.02
C PHE A 25 -1.47 -19.77 -7.72
N VAL A 26 -1.54 -20.53 -6.62
CA VAL A 26 -0.95 -20.16 -5.33
C VAL A 26 0.58 -20.03 -5.46
N ILE A 27 1.24 -21.00 -6.10
CA ILE A 27 2.69 -20.95 -6.37
C ILE A 27 3.03 -19.75 -7.26
N TYR A 28 2.29 -19.49 -8.34
CA TYR A 28 2.50 -18.34 -9.22
C TYR A 28 2.39 -17.02 -8.44
N LYS A 29 1.40 -16.89 -7.56
CA LYS A 29 1.24 -15.71 -6.69
C LYS A 29 2.37 -15.57 -5.68
N ILE A 30 2.82 -16.66 -5.06
CA ILE A 30 3.99 -16.68 -4.17
C ILE A 30 5.26 -16.26 -4.93
N LEU A 31 5.48 -16.77 -6.14
CA LEU A 31 6.63 -16.40 -6.97
C LEU A 31 6.59 -14.93 -7.42
N GLY A 32 5.41 -14.39 -7.72
CA GLY A 32 5.23 -12.96 -8.00
C GLY A 32 5.51 -12.08 -6.78
N PHE A 33 5.13 -12.53 -5.58
CA PHE A 33 5.38 -11.83 -4.32
C PHE A 33 6.88 -11.78 -3.94
N ILE A 34 7.69 -12.71 -4.45
CA ILE A 34 9.13 -12.82 -4.15
C ILE A 34 10.00 -11.81 -4.92
N GLN A 35 9.45 -11.08 -5.92
CA GLN A 35 10.28 -10.29 -6.83
C GLN A 35 10.85 -8.97 -6.27
N GLU A 36 10.37 -8.40 -5.16
CA GLU A 36 10.79 -7.03 -4.78
C GLU A 36 11.01 -6.74 -3.28
N SER A 37 11.61 -7.63 -2.47
CA SER A 37 11.96 -7.21 -1.09
C SER A 37 13.06 -7.99 -0.39
N ARG A 38 13.46 -7.51 0.80
CA ARG A 38 14.31 -8.19 1.79
C ARG A 38 13.82 -9.63 2.10
N ALA A 39 12.54 -9.93 1.87
CA ALA A 39 12.00 -11.28 1.97
C ALA A 39 12.64 -12.26 0.97
N GLN A 40 13.15 -11.80 -0.17
CA GLN A 40 13.84 -12.63 -1.16
C GLN A 40 15.12 -13.27 -0.59
N GLN A 41 15.88 -12.55 0.25
CA GLN A 41 17.09 -13.10 0.89
C GLN A 41 16.73 -14.18 1.91
N LEU A 42 15.66 -13.96 2.69
CA LEU A 42 15.14 -14.95 3.64
C LEU A 42 14.63 -16.20 2.93
N VAL A 43 13.86 -16.05 1.85
CA VAL A 43 13.34 -17.18 1.05
C VAL A 43 14.47 -17.96 0.38
N LYS A 44 15.48 -17.28 -0.20
CA LYS A 44 16.67 -17.94 -0.76
C LYS A 44 17.43 -18.71 0.32
N GLY A 45 17.63 -18.11 1.50
CA GLY A 45 18.29 -18.77 2.64
C GLY A 45 17.54 -20.01 3.13
N LEU A 46 16.21 -19.92 3.25
CA LEU A 46 15.36 -21.04 3.62
C LEU A 46 15.38 -22.16 2.57
N LEU A 47 15.33 -21.80 1.28
CA LEU A 47 15.39 -22.76 0.18
C LEU A 47 16.72 -23.52 0.16
N VAL A 48 17.85 -22.82 0.34
CA VAL A 48 19.17 -23.47 0.46
C VAL A 48 19.19 -24.45 1.62
N LEU A 49 18.61 -24.09 2.77
CA LEU A 49 18.57 -24.93 3.95
C LEU A 49 17.73 -26.20 3.73
N VAL A 50 16.58 -26.07 3.07
CA VAL A 50 15.72 -27.21 2.69
C VAL A 50 16.41 -28.12 1.67
N VAL A 51 17.05 -27.56 0.64
CA VAL A 51 17.82 -28.33 -0.35
C VAL A 51 18.97 -29.07 0.33
N ALA A 52 19.71 -28.41 1.22
CA ALA A 52 20.79 -29.04 1.99
C ALA A 52 20.28 -30.18 2.88
N PHE A 53 19.08 -30.04 3.48
CA PHE A 53 18.46 -31.09 4.28
C PHE A 53 18.17 -32.34 3.45
N PHE A 54 17.49 -32.21 2.31
CA PHE A 54 17.21 -33.33 1.41
C PHE A 54 18.48 -33.93 0.80
N ALA A 55 19.44 -33.10 0.41
CA ALA A 55 20.73 -33.56 -0.11
C ALA A 55 21.52 -34.34 0.96
N SER A 56 21.50 -33.90 2.22
CA SER A 56 22.16 -34.61 3.32
C SER A 56 21.56 -35.99 3.60
N ASP A 57 20.24 -36.13 3.44
CA ASP A 57 19.54 -37.42 3.58
C ASP A 57 19.89 -38.35 2.43
N TRP A 58 19.84 -37.85 1.18
CA TRP A 58 20.17 -38.62 -0.01
C TRP A 58 21.63 -39.09 -0.06
N LEU A 59 22.57 -38.25 0.41
CA LEU A 59 24.00 -38.56 0.48
C LEU A 59 24.40 -39.33 1.75
N HIS A 60 23.44 -39.69 2.61
CA HIS A 60 23.66 -40.38 3.89
C HIS A 60 24.65 -39.67 4.84
N LEU A 61 24.61 -38.34 4.88
CA LEU A 61 25.46 -37.52 5.74
C LEU A 61 24.85 -37.39 7.15
N TYR A 62 24.99 -38.43 7.98
CA TYR A 62 24.33 -38.55 9.29
C TYR A 62 24.48 -37.33 10.22
N THR A 63 25.70 -36.83 10.43
CA THR A 63 25.96 -35.69 11.34
C THR A 63 25.36 -34.40 10.80
N LEU A 64 25.51 -34.16 9.49
CA LEU A 64 24.96 -32.97 8.84
C LEU A 64 23.43 -32.99 8.87
N HIS A 65 22.82 -34.14 8.57
CA HIS A 65 21.38 -34.33 8.65
C HIS A 65 20.86 -34.10 10.07
N TRP A 66 21.56 -34.60 11.10
CA TRP A 66 21.19 -34.37 12.50
C TRP A 66 21.21 -32.87 12.87
N ILE A 67 22.27 -32.15 12.47
CA ILE A 67 22.37 -30.69 12.69
C ILE A 67 21.26 -29.96 11.93
N LEU A 68 21.08 -30.24 10.64
CA LEU A 68 20.07 -29.60 9.81
C LEU A 68 18.65 -29.87 10.32
N LYS A 69 18.36 -31.08 10.79
CA LYS A 69 17.07 -31.42 11.40
C LYS A 69 16.78 -30.57 12.64
N GLY A 70 17.78 -30.38 13.51
CA GLY A 70 17.68 -29.50 14.66
C GLY A 70 17.42 -28.04 14.24
N THR A 71 18.20 -27.56 13.27
CA THR A 71 18.08 -26.19 12.73
C THR A 71 16.74 -25.94 12.05
N VAL A 72 16.21 -26.88 11.27
CA VAL A 72 14.86 -26.77 10.66
C VAL A 72 13.80 -26.71 11.75
N THR A 73 13.89 -27.58 12.76
CA THR A 73 12.90 -27.64 13.84
C THR A 73 12.84 -26.33 14.62
N LEU A 74 14.00 -25.79 15.02
CA LEU A 74 14.08 -24.47 15.67
C LEU A 74 13.74 -23.34 14.69
N GLY A 75 14.11 -23.49 13.43
CA GLY A 75 13.87 -22.52 12.37
C GLY A 75 12.39 -22.30 12.08
N VAL A 76 11.57 -23.34 12.10
CA VAL A 76 10.11 -23.21 11.96
C VAL A 76 9.52 -22.41 13.13
N ILE A 77 9.95 -22.68 14.36
CA ILE A 77 9.51 -21.93 15.55
C ILE A 77 9.94 -20.46 15.44
N ALA A 78 11.22 -20.22 15.13
CA ALA A 78 11.75 -18.86 14.94
C ALA A 78 11.02 -18.12 13.81
N LEU A 79 10.70 -18.81 12.71
CA LEU A 79 9.94 -18.26 11.60
C LEU A 79 8.54 -17.83 12.04
N VAL A 80 7.80 -18.66 12.77
CA VAL A 80 6.48 -18.29 13.31
C VAL A 80 6.58 -17.08 14.25
N VAL A 81 7.60 -17.00 15.09
CA VAL A 81 7.79 -15.86 16.02
C VAL A 81 8.14 -14.57 15.26
N VAL A 82 9.04 -14.65 14.27
CA VAL A 82 9.44 -13.50 13.45
C VAL A 82 8.27 -13.00 12.60
N PHE A 83 7.50 -13.91 12.00
CA PHE A 83 6.32 -13.59 11.20
C PHE A 83 5.03 -13.44 12.03
N GLN A 84 5.13 -13.49 13.35
CA GLN A 84 3.97 -13.34 14.25
C GLN A 84 3.21 -12.02 13.99
N PRO A 85 3.89 -10.86 13.78
CA PRO A 85 3.21 -9.62 13.47
C PRO A 85 2.41 -9.68 12.17
N GLU A 86 2.95 -10.29 11.12
CA GLU A 86 2.30 -10.42 9.81
C GLU A 86 1.11 -11.37 9.86
N LEU A 87 1.26 -12.54 10.51
CA LEU A 87 0.17 -13.49 10.71
C LEU A 87 -0.97 -12.84 11.49
N ARG A 88 -0.64 -12.06 12.51
CA ARG A 88 -1.61 -11.30 13.29
C ARG A 88 -2.34 -10.27 12.41
N ARG A 89 -1.61 -9.46 11.63
CA ARG A 89 -2.20 -8.46 10.71
C ARG A 89 -3.12 -9.12 9.67
N GLY A 90 -2.69 -10.24 9.08
CA GLY A 90 -3.48 -11.00 8.11
C GLY A 90 -4.76 -11.56 8.73
N LEU A 91 -4.70 -12.08 9.96
CA LEU A 91 -5.88 -12.52 10.71
C LEU A 91 -6.76 -11.36 11.15
N GLU A 92 -6.19 -10.21 11.48
CA GLU A 92 -6.95 -8.98 11.75
C GLU A 92 -7.69 -8.51 10.50
N TYR A 93 -7.08 -8.60 9.32
CA TYR A 93 -7.71 -8.30 8.04
C TYR A 93 -8.84 -9.27 7.69
N VAL A 94 -8.62 -10.59 7.86
CA VAL A 94 -9.64 -11.63 7.60
C VAL A 94 -10.75 -11.61 8.65
N GLY A 95 -10.40 -11.32 9.91
CA GLY A 95 -11.30 -11.24 11.07
C GLY A 95 -12.09 -9.93 11.16
N GLN A 96 -11.67 -8.90 10.43
CA GLN A 96 -12.52 -7.77 10.09
C GLN A 96 -13.57 -8.23 9.07
N SER A 97 -14.55 -8.95 9.60
CA SER A 97 -15.82 -9.22 8.96
C SER A 97 -16.32 -7.94 8.29
N LYS A 98 -16.82 -8.09 7.06
CA LYS A 98 -17.50 -7.11 6.19
C LYS A 98 -18.76 -6.52 6.86
N ILE A 99 -18.60 -5.89 8.01
CA ILE A 99 -19.60 -5.10 8.77
C ILE A 99 -19.04 -3.70 9.06
N VAL A 100 -17.87 -3.36 8.50
CA VAL A 100 -17.54 -1.96 8.29
C VAL A 100 -18.27 -1.57 7.03
N LYS A 101 -19.22 -0.64 7.15
CA LYS A 101 -19.98 -0.09 6.02
C LYS A 101 -19.03 0.09 4.85
N PRO A 102 -19.37 -0.40 3.64
CA PRO A 102 -18.55 -0.15 2.48
C PRO A 102 -18.29 1.35 2.42
N PHE A 103 -17.12 1.73 1.90
CA PHE A 103 -16.72 3.08 1.56
C PHE A 103 -17.68 3.75 0.52
N SER A 104 -18.91 3.25 0.38
CA SER A 104 -19.92 3.54 -0.62
C SER A 104 -21.25 4.07 -0.04
N GLN A 105 -21.26 4.60 1.19
CA GLN A 105 -22.43 5.30 1.74
C GLN A 105 -22.05 6.60 2.45
N ILE A 106 -21.01 7.29 1.98
CA ILE A 106 -21.08 8.74 2.09
C ILE A 106 -22.14 9.14 1.08
N ASP A 107 -23.19 9.84 1.53
CA ASP A 107 -24.20 10.36 0.60
C ASP A 107 -23.47 11.13 -0.51
N SER A 108 -23.91 10.99 -1.76
CA SER A 108 -23.22 11.62 -2.90
C SER A 108 -23.04 13.13 -2.69
N ASP A 109 -23.94 13.75 -1.92
CA ASP A 109 -23.87 15.15 -1.56
C ASP A 109 -22.91 15.43 -0.38
N GLU A 110 -22.81 14.54 0.61
CA GLU A 110 -21.81 14.64 1.68
C GLU A 110 -20.39 14.43 1.12
N ALA A 111 -20.22 13.52 0.15
CA ALA A 111 -18.95 13.28 -0.52
C ALA A 111 -18.50 14.52 -1.30
N LYS A 112 -19.41 15.15 -2.06
CA LYS A 112 -19.13 16.42 -2.75
C LYS A 112 -18.70 17.53 -1.79
N GLN A 113 -19.36 17.65 -0.64
CA GLN A 113 -19.00 18.66 0.37
C GLN A 113 -17.60 18.41 0.95
N ILE A 114 -17.27 17.15 1.28
CA ILE A 114 -15.94 16.77 1.76
C ILE A 114 -14.88 17.10 0.70
N ILE A 115 -15.13 16.73 -0.56
CA ILE A 115 -14.23 16.99 -1.69
C ILE A 115 -13.99 18.50 -1.84
N ASP A 116 -15.04 19.31 -1.83
CA ASP A 116 -14.93 20.77 -1.92
C ASP A 116 -14.13 21.38 -0.76
N HIS A 117 -14.34 20.90 0.47
CA HIS A 117 -13.55 21.33 1.63
C HIS A 117 -12.06 21.00 1.50
N ILE A 118 -11.73 19.80 1.02
CA ILE A 118 -10.33 19.37 0.81
C ILE A 118 -9.68 20.21 -0.28
N ILE A 119 -10.34 20.38 -1.43
CA ILE A 119 -9.82 21.15 -2.56
C ILE A 119 -9.60 22.61 -2.14
N THR A 120 -10.58 23.19 -1.45
CA THR A 120 -10.48 24.57 -0.95
C THR A 120 -9.28 24.74 -0.03
N ALA A 121 -9.05 23.80 0.90
CA ALA A 121 -7.88 23.83 1.77
C ALA A 121 -6.56 23.67 0.99
N VAL A 122 -6.47 22.68 0.10
CA VAL A 122 -5.26 22.39 -0.67
C VAL A 122 -4.87 23.55 -1.59
N LEU A 123 -5.85 24.17 -2.25
CA LEU A 123 -5.62 25.36 -3.08
C LEU A 123 -5.17 26.56 -2.23
N TYR A 124 -5.76 26.75 -1.05
CA TYR A 124 -5.33 27.78 -0.12
C TYR A 124 -3.89 27.56 0.35
N PHE A 125 -3.52 26.31 0.71
CA PHE A 125 -2.15 25.94 1.07
C PHE A 125 -1.17 26.21 -0.06
N SER A 126 -1.54 25.86 -1.30
CA SER A 126 -0.74 26.12 -2.48
C SER A 126 -0.50 27.62 -2.70
N GLN A 127 -1.54 28.44 -2.56
CA GLN A 127 -1.43 29.90 -2.73
C GLN A 127 -0.60 30.59 -1.65
N THR A 128 -0.60 30.03 -0.44
CA THR A 128 0.10 30.59 0.74
C THR A 128 1.45 29.92 0.99
N ASN A 129 1.86 28.96 0.15
CA ASN A 129 3.03 28.10 0.35
C ASN A 129 3.03 27.41 1.73
N THR A 130 1.85 27.02 2.22
CA THR A 130 1.72 26.24 3.45
C THR A 130 2.01 24.77 3.16
N GLY A 131 3.00 24.19 3.82
CA GLY A 131 3.33 22.77 3.68
C GLY A 131 2.22 21.87 4.22
N ALA A 132 1.69 20.96 3.39
CA ALA A 132 0.63 20.05 3.80
C ALA A 132 0.87 18.62 3.31
N LEU A 133 0.43 17.64 4.12
CA LEU A 133 0.57 16.21 3.85
C LEU A 133 -0.71 15.48 4.26
N LEU A 134 -1.57 15.19 3.29
CA LEU A 134 -2.88 14.56 3.47
C LEU A 134 -2.83 13.12 2.97
N VAL A 135 -2.99 12.15 3.87
CA VAL A 135 -2.98 10.72 3.55
C VAL A 135 -4.41 10.20 3.60
N PHE A 136 -4.86 9.60 2.51
CA PHE A 136 -6.19 9.01 2.37
C PHE A 136 -6.09 7.51 2.57
N GLU A 137 -6.68 7.03 3.67
CA GLU A 137 -6.79 5.61 3.95
C GLU A 137 -7.82 4.94 3.02
N ARG A 138 -7.44 3.78 2.48
CA ARG A 138 -8.27 2.95 1.59
C ARG A 138 -8.52 1.58 2.21
N GLU A 139 -8.11 0.49 1.55
CA GLU A 139 -8.36 -0.86 2.05
C GLU A 139 -7.38 -1.25 3.15
N THR A 140 -6.12 -0.80 3.07
CA THR A 140 -5.10 -1.08 4.08
C THR A 140 -5.26 -0.11 5.25
N PRO A 141 -5.56 -0.58 6.48
CA PRO A 141 -5.66 0.29 7.63
C PRO A 141 -4.30 0.89 7.99
N LEU A 142 -4.24 2.20 8.20
CA LEU A 142 -2.99 2.91 8.52
C LEU A 142 -2.76 3.06 10.03
N LYS A 143 -3.20 2.07 10.82
CA LYS A 143 -3.25 2.17 12.28
C LYS A 143 -1.89 2.43 12.91
N ASP A 144 -0.86 1.73 12.44
CA ASP A 144 0.51 1.88 12.95
C ASP A 144 1.02 3.32 12.82
N PHE A 145 0.55 4.05 11.80
CA PHE A 145 0.93 5.44 11.56
C PHE A 145 0.02 6.40 12.33
N SER A 146 -1.28 6.12 12.39
CA SER A 146 -2.22 6.96 13.14
C SER A 146 -1.95 6.98 14.63
N ASP A 147 -1.45 5.87 15.19
CA ASP A 147 -1.13 5.76 16.62
C ASP A 147 0.11 6.60 17.01
N THR A 148 0.90 7.07 16.04
CA THR A 148 2.05 7.98 16.28
C THR A 148 1.63 9.45 16.42
N GLY A 149 0.46 9.81 15.89
CA GLY A 149 -0.07 11.17 15.93
C GLY A 149 -1.11 11.37 17.03
N THR A 150 -1.84 12.48 16.94
CA THR A 150 -2.99 12.75 17.81
C THR A 150 -4.28 12.33 17.12
N ILE A 151 -5.05 11.45 17.76
CA ILE A 151 -6.38 11.06 17.30
C ILE A 151 -7.37 12.23 17.49
N ILE A 152 -7.99 12.67 16.41
CA ILE A 152 -8.92 13.82 16.38
C ILE A 152 -10.36 13.35 16.18
N ASN A 153 -10.60 12.46 15.20
CA ASN A 153 -11.94 12.03 14.79
C ASN A 153 -12.92 13.18 14.47
N ALA A 154 -12.45 14.21 13.76
CA ALA A 154 -13.28 15.38 13.38
C ALA A 154 -13.86 15.26 11.97
N TYR A 155 -14.92 16.04 11.71
CA TYR A 155 -15.41 16.28 10.34
C TYR A 155 -14.37 17.07 9.54
N ILE A 156 -14.29 16.80 8.24
CA ILE A 156 -13.39 17.51 7.34
C ILE A 156 -14.02 18.86 6.99
N SER A 157 -13.31 19.95 7.29
CA SER A 157 -13.62 21.29 6.80
C SER A 157 -12.32 22.00 6.41
N ALA A 158 -12.42 22.97 5.49
CA ALA A 158 -11.24 23.71 5.06
C ALA A 158 -10.55 24.45 6.22
N GLN A 159 -11.35 24.98 7.16
CA GLN A 159 -10.86 25.66 8.36
C GLN A 159 -10.15 24.70 9.33
N MET A 160 -10.66 23.48 9.48
CA MET A 160 -10.04 22.48 10.36
C MET A 160 -8.69 22.04 9.80
N LEU A 161 -8.62 21.74 8.50
CA LEU A 161 -7.35 21.44 7.83
C LEU A 161 -6.39 22.64 7.92
N GLY A 162 -6.91 23.86 7.74
CA GLY A 162 -6.15 25.09 7.86
C GLY A 162 -5.49 25.27 9.23
N ASN A 163 -6.23 25.03 10.31
CA ASN A 163 -5.69 25.09 11.67
C ASN A 163 -4.68 24.00 11.96
N ILE A 164 -4.85 22.80 11.39
CA ILE A 164 -3.90 21.71 11.58
C ILE A 164 -2.55 22.07 10.95
N PHE A 165 -2.54 22.55 9.71
CA PHE A 165 -1.31 22.89 8.98
C PHE A 165 -0.81 24.33 9.23
N TYR A 166 -1.41 25.07 10.17
CA TYR A 166 -0.95 26.40 10.52
C TYR A 166 0.46 26.35 11.12
N GLU A 167 1.36 27.19 10.60
CA GLU A 167 2.74 27.24 11.06
C GLU A 167 2.83 27.60 12.55
N GLY A 168 3.43 26.71 13.35
CA GLY A 168 3.52 26.85 14.80
C GLY A 168 2.39 26.17 15.59
N ALA A 169 1.37 25.60 14.94
CA ALA A 169 0.40 24.74 15.62
C ALA A 169 1.03 23.39 16.01
N PRO A 170 0.78 22.79 17.18
CA PRO A 170 1.43 21.53 17.57
C PRO A 170 1.22 20.35 16.61
N LEU A 171 0.20 20.40 15.75
CA LEU A 171 -0.19 19.33 14.83
C LEU A 171 0.27 19.53 13.38
N HIS A 172 0.92 20.65 13.06
CA HIS A 172 1.32 21.01 11.69
C HIS A 172 2.51 20.20 11.16
N ASP A 173 3.30 19.63 12.08
CA ASP A 173 4.46 18.83 11.74
C ASP A 173 4.06 17.35 11.66
N GLY A 174 4.08 16.82 10.43
CA GLY A 174 3.64 15.46 10.11
C GLY A 174 2.41 15.41 9.21
N ALA A 175 1.83 14.21 9.12
CA ALA A 175 0.73 13.91 8.22
C ALA A 175 -0.64 13.96 8.90
N VAL A 176 -1.64 14.30 8.11
CA VAL A 176 -3.05 14.12 8.45
C VAL A 176 -3.56 12.87 7.77
N ILE A 177 -4.12 11.94 8.55
CA ILE A 177 -4.75 10.72 8.04
C ILE A 177 -6.26 10.95 7.96
N LEU A 178 -6.79 10.83 6.76
CA LEU A 178 -8.21 10.93 6.43
C LEU A 178 -8.77 9.51 6.27
N ARG A 179 -9.82 9.19 7.05
CA ARG A 179 -10.48 7.88 7.06
C ARG A 179 -11.98 8.09 6.97
N SER A 180 -12.62 7.45 5.99
CA SER A 180 -14.09 7.43 5.84
C SER A 180 -14.74 8.81 5.94
N GLY A 181 -14.17 9.82 5.27
CA GLY A 181 -14.72 11.19 5.27
C GLY A 181 -14.45 12.01 6.54
N ARG A 182 -13.54 11.55 7.42
CA ARG A 182 -13.15 12.24 8.66
C ARG A 182 -11.66 12.47 8.73
N ILE A 183 -11.26 13.50 9.48
CA ILE A 183 -9.89 13.68 9.97
C ILE A 183 -9.70 12.71 11.14
N PHE A 184 -9.06 11.58 10.88
CA PHE A 184 -8.87 10.54 11.89
C PHE A 184 -7.77 10.95 12.88
N ALA A 185 -6.60 11.31 12.35
CA ALA A 185 -5.43 11.69 13.14
C ALA A 185 -4.61 12.78 12.42
N ALA A 186 -3.86 13.57 13.19
CA ALA A 186 -2.93 14.59 12.68
C ALA A 186 -1.59 14.55 13.41
N GLY A 187 -0.56 15.15 12.82
CA GLY A 187 0.81 15.08 13.32
C GLY A 187 1.37 13.66 13.28
N CYS A 188 0.92 12.83 12.33
CA CYS A 188 1.35 11.44 12.21
C CYS A 188 2.73 11.36 11.57
N VAL A 189 3.59 10.50 12.11
CA VAL A 189 4.93 10.24 11.57
C VAL A 189 4.83 9.13 10.52
N LEU A 190 5.30 9.42 9.31
CA LEU A 190 5.28 8.49 8.18
C LEU A 190 6.68 7.99 7.83
N PRO A 191 6.80 6.80 7.22
CA PRO A 191 8.07 6.31 6.70
C PRO A 191 8.52 7.16 5.51
N LEU A 192 9.81 7.45 5.45
CA LEU A 192 10.41 8.11 4.29
C LEU A 192 10.81 7.06 3.26
N THR A 193 10.53 7.31 1.99
CA THR A 193 11.02 6.48 0.88
C THR A 193 12.54 6.35 0.90
N GLY A 194 13.04 5.12 0.71
CA GLY A 194 14.47 4.84 0.55
C GLY A 194 15.00 5.08 -0.86
N ASN A 195 14.12 5.45 -1.81
CA ASN A 195 14.47 5.61 -3.21
C ASN A 195 15.45 6.79 -3.40
N LYS A 196 16.57 6.51 -4.08
CA LYS A 196 17.64 7.46 -4.37
C LYS A 196 17.52 8.09 -5.76
N ASP A 197 16.67 7.55 -6.62
CA ASP A 197 16.41 8.05 -7.97
C ASP A 197 15.39 9.19 -7.99
N LEU A 198 14.98 9.66 -6.81
CA LEU A 198 14.09 10.78 -6.63
C LEU A 198 14.84 12.10 -6.78
N ASP A 199 14.12 13.09 -7.29
CA ASP A 199 14.60 14.46 -7.44
C ASP A 199 15.16 14.97 -6.08
N PRO A 200 16.44 15.39 -6.02
CA PRO A 200 17.08 15.83 -4.78
C PRO A 200 16.40 17.02 -4.11
N GLU A 201 15.63 17.81 -4.86
CA GLU A 201 14.87 18.96 -4.35
C GLU A 201 13.61 18.55 -3.57
N LEU A 202 13.26 17.27 -3.53
CA LEU A 202 12.10 16.79 -2.78
C LEU A 202 12.36 16.82 -1.27
N GLY A 203 11.64 17.72 -0.59
CA GLY A 203 11.62 17.81 0.86
C GLY A 203 11.05 16.57 1.58
N THR A 204 11.11 16.60 2.91
CA THR A 204 10.72 15.48 3.78
C THR A 204 9.26 15.07 3.63
N ARG A 205 8.33 16.02 3.47
CA ARG A 205 6.89 15.72 3.23
C ARG A 205 6.67 14.93 1.94
N HIS A 206 7.39 15.25 0.87
CA HIS A 206 7.34 14.49 -0.39
C HIS A 206 7.83 13.06 -0.18
N ARG A 207 8.97 12.90 0.50
CA ARG A 207 9.55 11.58 0.80
C ARG A 207 8.65 10.74 1.71
N ALA A 208 8.00 11.38 2.68
CA ALA A 208 7.01 10.77 3.56
C ALA A 208 5.77 10.29 2.80
N GLY A 209 5.23 11.16 1.94
CA GLY A 209 4.07 10.83 1.11
C GLY A 209 4.36 9.70 0.12
N ILE A 210 5.55 9.65 -0.48
CA ILE A 210 5.95 8.50 -1.32
C ILE A 210 6.08 7.24 -0.45
N GLY A 211 6.81 7.33 0.66
CA GLY A 211 7.10 6.17 1.51
C GLY A 211 5.84 5.50 2.08
N ILE A 212 4.80 6.26 2.44
CA ILE A 212 3.54 5.65 2.90
C ILE A 212 2.83 4.87 1.79
N THR A 213 2.89 5.37 0.55
CA THR A 213 2.29 4.70 -0.63
C THR A 213 3.14 3.56 -1.19
N GLU A 214 4.41 3.44 -0.80
CA GLU A 214 5.22 2.24 -1.08
C GLU A 214 4.81 1.06 -0.18
N ASN A 215 4.27 1.35 1.01
CA ASN A 215 3.96 0.36 2.04
C ASN A 215 2.45 0.11 2.23
N SER A 216 1.59 0.80 1.47
CA SER A 216 0.13 0.67 1.54
C SER A 216 -0.53 1.12 0.23
N ASP A 217 -1.81 0.81 0.05
CA ASP A 217 -2.64 1.31 -1.06
C ASP A 217 -3.14 2.75 -0.84
N ALA A 218 -2.66 3.43 0.21
CA ALA A 218 -3.04 4.80 0.51
C ALA A 218 -2.68 5.75 -0.63
N LEU A 219 -3.48 6.80 -0.77
CA LEU A 219 -3.24 7.90 -1.69
C LEU A 219 -2.83 9.12 -0.89
N THR A 220 -1.83 9.89 -1.35
CA THR A 220 -1.35 11.05 -0.60
C THR A 220 -1.34 12.32 -1.45
N ILE A 221 -1.91 13.40 -0.93
CA ILE A 221 -1.78 14.75 -1.51
C ILE A 221 -0.76 15.54 -0.69
N ILE A 222 0.17 16.18 -1.38
CA ILE A 222 1.30 16.89 -0.81
C ILE A 222 1.31 18.30 -1.37
N VAL A 223 1.45 19.30 -0.51
CA VAL A 223 1.67 20.71 -0.90
C VAL A 223 3.06 21.12 -0.44
N SER A 224 3.88 21.58 -1.38
CA SER A 224 5.24 22.07 -1.10
C SER A 224 5.20 23.38 -0.32
N GLU A 225 5.94 23.46 0.79
CA GLU A 225 6.12 24.71 1.54
C GLU A 225 7.07 25.70 0.87
N GLU A 226 7.91 25.22 -0.07
CA GLU A 226 8.86 26.08 -0.78
C GLU A 226 8.24 26.69 -2.04
N THR A 227 7.41 25.90 -2.75
CA THR A 227 6.94 26.25 -4.09
C THR A 227 5.42 26.33 -4.22
N GLY A 228 4.67 25.91 -3.20
CA GLY A 228 3.21 25.78 -3.26
C GLY A 228 2.75 24.67 -4.23
N THR A 229 3.66 23.92 -4.84
CA THR A 229 3.32 22.87 -5.82
C THR A 229 2.50 21.76 -5.17
N ILE A 230 1.36 21.45 -5.78
CA ILE A 230 0.51 20.33 -5.37
C ILE A 230 0.96 19.06 -6.11
N SER A 231 1.16 17.99 -5.35
CA SER A 231 1.61 16.69 -5.84
C SER A 231 0.75 15.56 -5.29
N LEU A 232 0.66 14.47 -6.05
CA LEU A 232 0.03 13.20 -5.67
C LEU A 232 1.11 12.15 -5.53
N ALA A 233 1.11 11.41 -4.42
CA ALA A 233 1.82 10.14 -4.34
C ALA A 233 0.81 8.99 -4.34
N ASP A 234 1.05 8.00 -5.19
CA ASP A 234 0.25 6.79 -5.33
C ASP A 234 1.17 5.64 -5.76
N HIS A 235 1.11 4.49 -5.05
CA HIS A 235 1.95 3.32 -5.29
C HIS A 235 3.46 3.65 -5.47
N GLY A 236 4.00 4.52 -4.62
CA GLY A 236 5.41 4.94 -4.66
C GLY A 236 5.79 5.87 -5.82
N LYS A 237 4.83 6.29 -6.66
CA LYS A 237 5.05 7.23 -7.76
C LYS A 237 4.53 8.62 -7.39
N LEU A 238 5.33 9.65 -7.70
CA LEU A 238 4.97 11.05 -7.47
C LEU A 238 4.56 11.74 -8.78
N THR A 239 3.34 12.26 -8.83
CA THR A 239 2.84 13.13 -9.89
C THR A 239 2.80 14.57 -9.39
N ARG A 240 3.50 15.50 -10.04
CA ARG A 240 3.62 16.91 -9.62
C ARG A 240 2.74 17.83 -10.48
N ASN A 241 2.51 19.04 -9.98
CA ASN A 241 1.80 20.13 -10.66
C ASN A 241 0.32 19.82 -10.95
N LEU A 242 -0.36 19.22 -9.97
CA LEU A 242 -1.80 18.99 -10.06
C LEU A 242 -2.57 20.31 -10.03
N LYS A 243 -3.59 20.38 -10.87
CA LYS A 243 -4.56 21.47 -10.90
C LYS A 243 -5.81 21.08 -10.13
N ARG A 244 -6.67 22.08 -9.90
CA ARG A 244 -8.00 21.89 -9.30
C ARG A 244 -8.79 20.76 -9.97
N THR A 245 -8.84 20.74 -11.31
CA THR A 245 -9.57 19.72 -12.07
C THR A 245 -9.04 18.32 -11.82
N ASP A 246 -7.71 18.17 -11.69
CA ASP A 246 -7.08 16.88 -11.43
C ASP A 246 -7.43 16.39 -10.03
N LEU A 247 -7.41 17.30 -9.03
CA LEU A 247 -7.82 16.99 -7.65
C LEU A 247 -9.30 16.59 -7.56
N GLU A 248 -10.18 17.29 -8.26
CA GLU A 248 -11.61 16.95 -8.34
C GLU A 248 -11.78 15.52 -8.85
N GLU A 249 -11.20 15.19 -10.01
CA GLU A 249 -11.31 13.85 -10.61
C GLU A 249 -10.77 12.75 -9.68
N ILE A 250 -9.58 12.96 -9.10
CA ILE A 250 -8.96 12.01 -8.16
C ILE A 250 -9.84 11.80 -6.93
N LEU A 251 -10.30 12.86 -6.28
CA LEU A 251 -11.06 12.75 -5.03
C LEU A 251 -12.49 12.23 -5.27
N PHE A 252 -13.11 12.57 -6.40
CA PHE A 252 -14.38 11.98 -6.81
C PHE A 252 -14.25 10.47 -7.01
N SER A 253 -13.20 10.03 -7.71
CA SER A 253 -12.93 8.60 -7.91
C SER A 253 -12.70 7.86 -6.58
N LEU A 254 -12.07 8.54 -5.61
CA LEU A 254 -11.80 7.98 -4.29
C LEU A 254 -13.08 7.81 -3.46
N TYR A 255 -13.92 8.85 -3.37
CA TYR A 255 -15.08 8.87 -2.46
C TYR A 255 -16.40 8.34 -3.05
N ILE A 256 -16.58 8.43 -4.37
CA ILE A 256 -17.83 8.05 -5.06
C ILE A 256 -17.65 6.78 -5.91
N GLY A 257 -16.45 6.18 -5.89
CA GLY A 257 -16.07 4.99 -6.65
C GLY A 257 -16.90 3.75 -6.34
N GLY A 258 -18.09 3.68 -6.94
CA GLY A 258 -18.98 2.54 -6.95
C GLY A 258 -20.33 2.91 -7.55
N GLN A 259 -20.44 2.86 -8.89
CA GLN A 259 -21.59 2.29 -9.65
C GLN A 259 -21.61 2.65 -11.17
N GLU A 260 -20.93 3.68 -11.69
CA GLU A 260 -21.04 4.03 -13.14
C GLU A 260 -19.75 4.44 -13.87
N SER A 261 -18.58 4.49 -13.23
CA SER A 261 -17.39 5.16 -13.80
C SER A 261 -16.25 4.25 -14.28
N ASP A 262 -16.36 2.93 -14.10
CA ASP A 262 -15.22 2.00 -14.25
C ASP A 262 -14.63 1.93 -15.68
N SER A 263 -15.41 2.21 -16.72
CA SER A 263 -14.88 2.26 -18.11
C SER A 263 -14.26 3.60 -18.49
N PHE A 264 -14.58 4.69 -17.79
CA PHE A 264 -14.11 6.04 -18.14
C PHE A 264 -12.91 6.48 -17.29
N ALA A 265 -12.93 6.17 -16.00
CA ALA A 265 -11.89 6.57 -15.05
C ALA A 265 -10.58 5.78 -15.22
N ILE A 266 -10.64 4.46 -15.42
CA ILE A 266 -9.43 3.63 -15.59
C ILE A 266 -8.70 3.99 -16.90
N ASN A 267 -9.45 4.26 -17.97
CA ASN A 267 -8.88 4.68 -19.26
C ASN A 267 -8.30 6.10 -19.22
N ASN A 268 -8.90 7.02 -18.45
CA ASN A 268 -8.40 8.39 -18.35
C ASN A 268 -7.26 8.55 -17.36
N LEU A 269 -7.27 7.85 -16.21
CA LEU A 269 -6.16 7.90 -15.26
C LEU A 269 -4.87 7.35 -15.90
N GLY A 270 -4.99 6.24 -16.65
CA GLY A 270 -3.90 5.71 -17.48
C GLY A 270 -3.42 6.72 -18.53
N ARG A 271 -4.34 7.41 -19.23
CA ARG A 271 -3.98 8.45 -20.22
C ARG A 271 -3.37 9.71 -19.60
N ILE A 272 -3.75 10.08 -18.38
CA ILE A 272 -3.22 11.24 -17.67
C ILE A 272 -1.82 10.94 -17.15
N LEU A 273 -1.62 9.76 -16.54
CA LEU A 273 -0.30 9.28 -16.12
C LEU A 273 0.64 9.12 -17.32
N ASP A 274 0.17 8.61 -18.46
CA ASP A 274 0.98 8.53 -19.69
C ASP A 274 1.28 9.89 -20.31
N LYS A 275 0.34 10.84 -20.28
CA LYS A 275 0.56 12.21 -20.77
C LYS A 275 1.54 13.00 -19.90
N LEU A 276 1.54 12.76 -18.59
CA LEU A 276 2.46 13.40 -17.65
C LEU A 276 3.84 12.73 -17.66
N GLY A 277 3.89 11.40 -17.87
CA GLY A 277 5.13 10.65 -18.08
C GLY A 277 5.87 11.05 -19.36
N ARG A 278 5.17 11.18 -20.50
CA ARG A 278 5.78 11.57 -21.80
C ARG A 278 6.35 12.98 -21.86
N LYS A 279 6.06 13.86 -20.89
CA LYS A 279 6.64 15.21 -20.84
C LYS A 279 8.03 15.27 -20.21
N LYS A 280 8.46 14.20 -19.52
CA LYS A 280 9.82 14.07 -18.97
C LYS A 280 10.87 13.71 -20.02
N ASP A 281 10.50 13.09 -21.13
CA ASP A 281 11.46 12.65 -22.17
C ASP A 281 11.76 13.73 -23.24
N ALA A 282 11.22 14.94 -23.09
CA ALA A 282 11.30 16.01 -24.09
C ALA A 282 11.98 17.30 -23.60
N GLN A 283 12.72 17.27 -22.48
CA GLN A 283 13.60 18.35 -22.04
C GLN A 283 14.95 17.82 -21.59
#